data_AF-A0A2A4KIZ8-F1
#
_entry.id   AF-A0A2A4KIZ8-F1
#
_cell.length_a   1.000
_cell.length_b   1.000
_cell.length_c   1.000
_cell.angle_alpha   90.00
_cell.angle_beta   90.00
_cell.angle_gamma   90.00
#
_symmetry.space_group_name_H-M   'P 1'
#
loop_
_entity.id
_entity.type
_entity.pdbx_description
1 polymer ?
#
loop_
_entity_poly.entity_id
_entity_poly.type
_entity_poly.pdbx_seq_one_letter_code
_entity_poly.pdbx_strand_id
1 'polypeptide(L)'
;MARSATSEPGVSTNSSGASPSRSPTSTMGGPDTGYLRRSSGATRDSASARTAPTSGCVNSLLLRLVRASWVRRLVIVSSSLHGVYARTLLVQANWCAHAWGKIALLWVGSTPRTPTRQGEHVSRAVAPRTPAEGRARGAGASDTLLVHGGRRLRGAVDTAGFKHSLVTVVAAAAAARAEVRVANCPDLAETEALAGLVSGLGGRVTRGPGTLTVDASDLQGHAIDEETAGSIHGSVYLAPALLARHGAAVMVNSGGCRLGDGPGGHRPIEQYVDVFRRFGARLTVRTEERVVIEADRLTGCEIDLLDYAADRALRSGPLYSGACKTAVLCAAVAHGTSVLHHLYPKPDVTDLVNVLRALGADIETFGEGSLIVRGRGPESLDRPTTHTLLPDLIEVVTWMCAGALLGEEPIRVRGEQMGTALRALRPETEVLERFGVRLDQGDTDVVVHPARELRGTDVTIASHGVFSDSQPFLALLATHARGASTIRETVWNSRFGYVEGLTAMGAAVRRDGASVTVEGLRPPRLPGRSVHAPELRSAAMLLLAALGVPGTTEITGTHHLARGYPDLVGSLGALGARIERL
;
A
#
# COMPACT_ATOMS: atom_id res chain seq x y z
N MET A 1 -51.56 -0.28 45.61
CA MET A 1 -50.91 0.87 46.30
C MET A 1 -49.70 1.22 45.44
N ALA A 2 -49.58 2.37 44.76
CA ALA A 2 -49.66 3.76 45.22
C ALA A 2 -48.65 4.05 46.33
N ARG A 3 -47.84 5.11 46.36
CA ARG A 3 -47.37 6.18 45.43
C ARG A 3 -46.62 7.17 46.35
N SER A 4 -45.63 7.93 45.86
CA SER A 4 -45.01 9.09 46.57
C SER A 4 -44.24 8.78 47.88
N ALA A 5 -43.47 9.68 48.52
CA ALA A 5 -43.25 11.11 48.27
C ALA A 5 -41.80 11.58 48.61
N THR A 6 -41.48 12.83 48.26
CA THR A 6 -40.24 13.57 48.57
C THR A 6 -40.39 14.47 49.81
N SER A 7 -39.31 14.73 50.56
CA SER A 7 -39.09 16.02 51.26
C SER A 7 -37.69 16.13 51.89
N GLU A 8 -37.14 17.35 51.92
CA GLU A 8 -36.03 17.79 52.77
C GLU A 8 -36.57 18.45 54.06
N PRO A 9 -35.71 18.86 55.02
CA PRO A 9 -35.53 20.31 55.21
C PRO A 9 -34.08 20.76 55.52
N GLY A 10 -33.81 22.07 55.37
CA GLY A 10 -32.56 22.73 55.80
C GLY A 10 -32.58 23.25 57.26
N VAL A 11 -31.81 24.27 57.68
CA VAL A 11 -30.82 25.13 56.99
C VAL A 11 -29.97 25.92 58.02
N SER A 12 -28.95 26.68 57.57
CA SER A 12 -28.16 27.73 58.31
C SER A 12 -26.98 27.24 59.19
N THR A 13 -25.91 28.01 59.45
CA THR A 13 -25.64 29.48 59.28
C THR A 13 -24.22 29.79 58.74
N ASN A 14 -24.08 30.88 57.95
CA ASN A 14 -22.97 31.89 57.88
C ASN A 14 -21.48 31.46 57.74
N SER A 15 -20.51 32.24 57.22
CA SER A 15 -20.36 33.47 56.37
C SER A 15 -18.83 33.72 56.25
N SER A 16 -18.17 34.41 55.30
CA SER A 16 -18.42 35.22 54.09
C SER A 16 -17.09 35.18 53.26
N GLY A 17 -16.84 35.72 52.05
CA GLY A 17 -17.21 36.96 51.34
C GLY A 17 -15.97 37.91 51.25
N ALA A 18 -15.70 38.66 50.18
CA ALA A 18 -16.37 38.79 48.87
C ALA A 18 -15.43 39.45 47.82
N SER A 19 -15.76 39.33 46.52
CA SER A 19 -15.14 40.11 45.42
C SER A 19 -15.81 41.49 45.27
N PRO A 20 -15.30 42.40 44.41
CA PRO A 20 -16.05 42.65 43.16
C PRO A 20 -15.18 43.03 41.92
N SER A 21 -15.87 43.22 40.79
CA SER A 21 -15.35 43.51 39.45
C SER A 21 -15.46 44.99 39.03
N ARG A 22 -14.72 45.41 37.97
CA ARG A 22 -15.25 46.03 36.72
C ARG A 22 -14.17 46.52 35.75
N SER A 23 -14.58 46.71 34.49
CA SER A 23 -13.93 47.49 33.40
C SER A 23 -14.77 48.77 33.13
N PRO A 24 -14.33 49.83 32.39
CA PRO A 24 -14.04 49.76 30.94
C PRO A 24 -12.99 50.78 30.35
N THR A 25 -12.81 50.72 29.02
CA THR A 25 -12.32 51.71 28.01
C THR A 25 -11.83 53.12 28.43
N SER A 26 -10.69 53.61 27.89
CA SER A 26 -10.61 54.46 26.66
C SER A 26 -9.28 55.27 26.43
N THR A 27 -8.71 55.19 25.21
CA THR A 27 -8.03 56.25 24.36
C THR A 27 -6.89 57.21 24.85
N MET A 28 -6.06 57.62 23.86
CA MET A 28 -5.12 58.78 23.77
C MET A 28 -3.67 58.63 24.31
N GLY A 29 -2.69 59.16 23.55
CA GLY A 29 -1.36 59.57 24.09
C GLY A 29 -0.09 59.06 23.39
N GLY A 30 0.29 59.62 22.23
CA GLY A 30 1.71 59.82 21.86
C GLY A 30 2.12 61.29 22.11
N PRO A 31 3.26 61.82 21.62
CA PRO A 31 4.25 61.27 20.67
C PRO A 31 5.67 61.18 21.34
N ASP A 32 6.89 61.18 20.78
CA ASP A 32 7.59 61.65 19.55
C ASP A 32 9.11 61.24 19.73
N THR A 33 10.10 61.29 18.83
CA THR A 33 10.20 61.43 17.35
C THR A 33 11.52 60.83 16.83
N GLY A 34 11.54 60.37 15.56
CA GLY A 34 12.67 60.54 14.63
C GLY A 34 13.83 59.53 14.62
N TYR A 35 14.65 59.44 13.57
CA TYR A 35 14.55 59.94 12.17
C TYR A 35 15.63 59.16 11.36
N LEU A 36 15.38 58.52 10.21
CA LEU A 36 15.44 59.13 8.87
C LEU A 36 15.08 58.10 7.77
N ARG A 37 14.38 58.53 6.71
CA ARG A 37 14.28 57.82 5.42
C ARG A 37 13.95 58.80 4.28
N ARG A 38 14.85 58.96 3.30
CA ARG A 38 14.72 59.64 1.98
C ARG A 38 16.13 59.81 1.38
N SER A 39 16.36 60.04 0.07
CA SER A 39 15.65 59.65 -1.16
C SER A 39 16.47 60.10 -2.38
N SER A 40 16.43 59.33 -3.47
CA SER A 40 16.61 59.74 -4.89
C SER A 40 17.32 61.07 -5.23
N GLY A 41 18.45 60.99 -5.95
CA GLY A 41 19.04 62.13 -6.67
C GLY A 41 20.20 61.69 -7.56
N ALA A 42 20.31 62.26 -8.77
CA ALA A 42 21.38 61.95 -9.72
C ALA A 42 21.89 63.23 -10.39
N THR A 43 23.19 63.30 -10.68
CA THR A 43 23.82 63.78 -11.94
C THR A 43 25.31 64.14 -11.75
N ARG A 44 26.15 63.78 -12.75
CA ARG A 44 27.27 64.57 -13.33
C ARG A 44 28.48 64.97 -12.44
N ASP A 45 29.67 65.25 -12.97
CA ASP A 45 30.21 65.13 -14.35
C ASP A 45 31.76 65.04 -14.36
N SER A 46 32.34 64.45 -15.42
CA SER A 46 33.74 64.63 -15.88
C SER A 46 34.87 64.13 -14.93
N ALA A 47 36.15 63.92 -15.31
CA ALA A 47 36.94 64.00 -16.56
C ALA A 47 38.26 63.21 -16.33
N SER A 48 39.21 62.93 -17.25
CA SER A 48 39.35 62.84 -18.73
C SER A 48 40.83 62.40 -18.99
N ALA A 49 41.37 61.99 -20.15
CA ALA A 49 40.95 61.54 -21.48
C ALA A 49 42.21 61.08 -22.28
N ARG A 50 42.03 60.45 -23.46
CA ARG A 50 43.05 60.09 -24.52
C ARG A 50 43.81 58.76 -24.32
N THR A 51 44.25 58.04 -25.38
CA THR A 51 44.33 58.30 -26.86
C THR A 51 43.94 57.08 -27.74
N ALA A 52 43.60 57.33 -29.01
CA ALA A 52 43.47 56.38 -30.15
C ALA A 52 44.29 56.96 -31.37
N PRO A 53 44.13 56.66 -32.69
CA PRO A 53 43.17 55.83 -33.50
C PRO A 53 43.73 54.41 -33.83
N THR A 54 43.65 53.68 -34.97
CA THR A 54 43.33 53.79 -36.44
C THR A 54 42.93 52.39 -37.00
N SER A 55 42.46 52.12 -38.24
CA SER A 55 41.71 52.84 -39.32
C SER A 55 41.33 51.86 -40.47
N GLY A 56 40.21 52.06 -41.18
CA GLY A 56 39.78 51.31 -42.41
C GLY A 56 38.42 50.61 -42.23
N CYS A 57 37.28 50.94 -42.89
CA CYS A 57 36.92 51.14 -44.32
C CYS A 57 36.74 49.80 -45.08
N VAL A 58 35.67 49.51 -45.87
CA VAL A 58 34.80 50.32 -46.77
C VAL A 58 33.35 49.74 -46.89
N ASN A 59 32.33 50.58 -47.19
CA ASN A 59 30.94 50.40 -47.77
C ASN A 59 30.19 49.02 -47.72
N SER A 60 28.89 48.90 -47.37
CA SER A 60 27.61 49.48 -47.90
C SER A 60 27.16 48.89 -49.27
N LEU A 61 25.86 48.68 -49.62
CA LEU A 61 24.55 49.18 -49.13
C LEU A 61 23.36 48.28 -49.65
N LEU A 62 22.11 48.50 -49.17
CA LEU A 62 20.77 48.34 -49.84
C LEU A 62 19.73 47.25 -49.38
N LEU A 63 18.61 47.73 -48.78
CA LEU A 63 17.17 47.32 -48.93
C LEU A 63 16.71 45.89 -48.48
N ARG A 64 15.50 45.60 -47.95
CA ARG A 64 14.27 46.30 -47.43
C ARG A 64 13.59 45.29 -46.43
N LEU A 65 13.03 45.62 -45.25
CA LEU A 65 11.80 46.37 -44.92
C LEU A 65 10.48 45.75 -45.49
N VAL A 66 9.36 45.53 -44.75
CA VAL A 66 9.02 45.74 -43.31
C VAL A 66 7.68 45.05 -42.87
N ARG A 67 7.51 44.72 -41.56
CA ARG A 67 6.29 44.55 -40.67
C ARG A 67 4.95 43.96 -41.22
N ALA A 68 4.32 42.95 -40.59
CA ALA A 68 3.39 42.97 -39.40
C ALA A 68 1.94 43.46 -39.71
N SER A 69 0.85 43.33 -38.92
CA SER A 69 0.64 43.02 -37.48
C SER A 69 -0.88 42.82 -37.12
N TRP A 70 -1.22 42.02 -36.08
CA TRP A 70 -2.41 42.17 -35.17
C TRP A 70 -3.86 41.97 -35.76
N VAL A 71 -5.00 41.85 -35.03
CA VAL A 71 -5.40 41.10 -33.79
C VAL A 71 -6.96 41.03 -33.61
N ARG A 72 -7.51 39.94 -32.99
CA ARG A 72 -8.86 39.76 -32.31
C ARG A 72 -10.25 39.73 -33.06
N ARG A 73 -11.06 38.71 -32.65
CA ARG A 73 -12.52 38.64 -32.30
C ARG A 73 -13.66 38.95 -33.33
N LEU A 74 -14.56 37.98 -33.54
CA LEU A 74 -16.02 37.86 -33.18
C LEU A 74 -16.53 36.51 -33.82
N VAL A 75 -17.53 35.68 -33.43
CA VAL A 75 -18.72 35.62 -32.54
C VAL A 75 -20.02 35.39 -33.38
N ILE A 76 -20.96 34.54 -32.89
CA ILE A 76 -22.36 34.29 -33.41
C ILE A 76 -22.44 33.49 -34.75
N VAL A 77 -23.41 32.59 -35.06
CA VAL A 77 -24.40 31.75 -34.30
C VAL A 77 -25.02 30.68 -35.26
N SER A 78 -25.78 29.70 -34.74
CA SER A 78 -26.61 28.70 -35.48
C SER A 78 -25.84 27.63 -36.29
N SER A 79 -26.09 26.32 -36.25
CA SER A 79 -27.24 25.43 -35.94
C SER A 79 -28.07 24.94 -37.15
N SER A 80 -28.49 23.67 -37.07
CA SER A 80 -29.56 22.97 -37.82
C SER A 80 -29.28 22.21 -39.15
N LEU A 81 -29.19 20.88 -38.98
CA LEU A 81 -30.01 19.83 -39.64
C LEU A 81 -29.83 19.41 -41.12
N HIS A 82 -29.67 18.08 -41.29
CA HIS A 82 -29.82 17.23 -42.50
C HIS A 82 -28.87 17.52 -43.69
N GLY A 83 -28.40 16.54 -44.46
CA GLY A 83 -28.57 15.08 -44.38
C GLY A 83 -27.84 14.38 -45.54
N VAL A 84 -27.98 13.05 -45.65
CA VAL A 84 -27.41 12.19 -46.72
C VAL A 84 -25.87 12.14 -46.77
N TYR A 85 -25.28 11.06 -46.22
CA TYR A 85 -24.38 10.15 -46.96
C TYR A 85 -24.08 8.87 -46.15
N ALA A 86 -25.12 8.10 -45.82
CA ALA A 86 -24.98 6.81 -45.14
C ALA A 86 -24.59 5.68 -46.12
N ARG A 87 -23.39 5.77 -46.72
CA ARG A 87 -22.69 4.69 -47.46
C ARG A 87 -21.22 5.06 -47.66
N THR A 88 -20.35 4.05 -47.72
CA THR A 88 -18.88 4.14 -47.96
C THR A 88 -17.99 4.49 -46.75
N LEU A 89 -18.26 3.87 -45.59
CA LEU A 89 -17.24 3.59 -44.57
C LEU A 89 -17.29 2.12 -44.13
N LEU A 90 -16.98 1.22 -45.07
CA LEU A 90 -16.80 -0.22 -44.82
C LEU A 90 -15.57 -0.77 -45.59
N VAL A 91 -14.55 0.09 -45.77
CA VAL A 91 -13.30 -0.23 -46.48
C VAL A 91 -12.09 0.39 -45.76
N GLN A 92 -11.96 0.15 -44.44
CA GLN A 92 -10.69 0.38 -43.74
C GLN A 92 -10.46 -0.52 -42.51
N ALA A 93 -11.07 -1.71 -42.50
CA ALA A 93 -10.90 -2.74 -41.47
C ALA A 93 -10.38 -4.06 -42.06
N ASN A 94 -9.46 -4.00 -43.04
CA ASN A 94 -8.99 -5.19 -43.77
C ASN A 94 -7.52 -5.11 -44.23
N TRP A 95 -6.65 -4.49 -43.43
CA TRP A 95 -5.20 -4.35 -43.71
C TRP A 95 -4.31 -4.63 -42.48
N CYS A 96 -4.69 -5.61 -41.66
CA CYS A 96 -3.83 -6.19 -40.60
C CYS A 96 -4.18 -7.68 -40.31
N ALA A 97 -4.56 -8.44 -41.34
CA ALA A 97 -4.96 -9.85 -41.23
C ALA A 97 -4.28 -10.75 -42.29
N HIS A 98 -3.04 -10.42 -42.68
CA HIS A 98 -2.28 -11.13 -43.73
C HIS A 98 -0.77 -11.25 -43.43
N ALA A 99 -0.45 -11.65 -42.19
CA ALA A 99 0.84 -12.22 -41.80
C ALA A 99 0.59 -13.36 -40.81
N TRP A 100 1.58 -14.23 -40.57
CA TRP A 100 1.51 -15.36 -39.62
C TRP A 100 0.48 -16.46 -39.94
N GLY A 101 0.25 -16.71 -41.23
CA GLY A 101 -0.61 -17.80 -41.74
C GLY A 101 0.11 -18.78 -42.68
N LYS A 102 1.43 -19.01 -42.53
CA LYS A 102 2.23 -20.01 -43.28
C LYS A 102 3.65 -20.14 -42.71
N ILE A 103 3.92 -21.24 -42.00
CA ILE A 103 5.17 -22.05 -41.94
C ILE A 103 4.85 -23.16 -40.90
N ALA A 104 4.41 -24.31 -41.39
CA ALA A 104 3.97 -25.44 -40.56
C ALA A 104 3.98 -26.76 -41.37
N LEU A 105 5.09 -27.02 -42.08
CA LEU A 105 5.39 -28.26 -42.81
C LEU A 105 6.88 -28.24 -43.17
N LEU A 106 7.54 -29.42 -43.15
CA LEU A 106 8.99 -29.68 -43.32
C LEU A 106 9.89 -29.67 -42.05
N TRP A 107 9.72 -30.66 -41.18
CA TRP A 107 10.81 -31.64 -40.97
C TRP A 107 10.29 -32.98 -40.46
N VAL A 108 10.84 -34.08 -40.97
CA VAL A 108 10.55 -35.45 -40.53
C VAL A 108 11.88 -36.19 -40.40
N GLY A 109 12.09 -36.85 -39.26
CA GLY A 109 13.01 -37.97 -39.12
C GLY A 109 14.48 -37.64 -38.89
N SER A 110 14.92 -37.75 -37.64
CA SER A 110 16.04 -38.64 -37.30
C SER A 110 16.09 -38.91 -35.78
N THR A 111 16.26 -40.17 -35.41
CA THR A 111 16.52 -40.58 -34.02
C THR A 111 18.02 -40.76 -33.79
N PRO A 112 18.52 -40.40 -32.60
CA PRO A 112 19.73 -41.02 -32.05
C PRO A 112 19.38 -42.03 -30.95
N ARG A 113 20.24 -43.05 -30.80
CA ARG A 113 20.09 -44.14 -29.83
C ARG A 113 20.53 -43.73 -28.43
N THR A 114 19.99 -44.43 -27.43
CA THR A 114 20.60 -44.55 -26.10
C THR A 114 21.98 -45.21 -26.17
N PRO A 115 22.90 -44.83 -25.28
CA PRO A 115 23.94 -45.72 -24.78
C PRO A 115 23.65 -46.10 -23.32
N THR A 116 23.47 -47.39 -23.04
CA THR A 116 23.52 -47.90 -21.66
C THR A 116 24.97 -47.92 -21.16
N ARG A 117 25.19 -47.53 -19.90
CA ARG A 117 26.36 -47.99 -19.13
C ARG A 117 25.97 -48.22 -17.67
N GLN A 118 26.29 -49.42 -17.19
CA GLN A 118 26.22 -49.77 -15.78
C GLN A 118 27.40 -49.12 -15.04
N GLY A 119 27.21 -48.85 -13.74
CA GLY A 119 28.22 -48.32 -12.85
C GLY A 119 27.77 -48.53 -11.41
N GLU A 120 28.06 -49.71 -10.87
CA GLU A 120 27.74 -50.04 -9.49
C GLU A 120 28.63 -49.24 -8.53
N HIS A 121 28.05 -48.59 -7.52
CA HIS A 121 28.79 -48.23 -6.31
C HIS A 121 27.88 -48.30 -5.08
N VAL A 122 28.12 -49.35 -4.27
CA VAL A 122 27.46 -49.56 -2.98
C VAL A 122 28.17 -48.74 -1.90
N SER A 123 27.43 -47.99 -1.07
CA SER A 123 27.75 -47.85 0.36
C SER A 123 26.67 -47.19 1.22
N ARG A 124 26.25 -47.94 2.25
CA ARG A 124 25.76 -47.50 3.57
C ARG A 124 24.65 -46.44 3.65
N ALA A 125 23.43 -46.92 3.89
CA ALA A 125 22.36 -46.12 4.49
C ALA A 125 22.68 -45.71 5.94
N VAL A 126 22.18 -44.55 6.35
CA VAL A 126 22.03 -44.13 7.75
C VAL A 126 20.53 -44.05 8.03
N ALA A 127 20.06 -44.70 9.10
CA ALA A 127 18.63 -44.76 9.41
C ALA A 127 18.12 -43.42 9.97
N PRO A 128 17.05 -42.82 9.41
CA PRO A 128 16.43 -41.65 9.99
C PRO A 128 15.72 -42.01 11.30
N ARG A 129 15.88 -41.19 12.34
CA ARG A 129 15.10 -41.29 13.57
C ARG A 129 13.68 -40.77 13.33
N THR A 130 12.68 -41.46 13.86
CA THR A 130 11.28 -41.03 13.80
C THR A 130 11.04 -39.78 14.65
N PRO A 131 10.47 -38.69 14.08
CA PRO A 131 9.85 -37.63 14.86
C PRO A 131 8.57 -38.16 15.55
N ALA A 132 8.23 -37.60 16.71
CA ALA A 132 7.00 -37.94 17.42
C ALA A 132 5.75 -37.34 16.74
N GLU A 133 4.57 -37.90 17.05
CA GLU A 133 3.30 -37.58 16.39
C GLU A 133 2.76 -36.17 16.72
N GLY A 134 3.29 -35.16 16.03
CA GLY A 134 2.65 -33.85 15.94
C GLY A 134 1.33 -33.95 15.15
N ARG A 135 0.19 -33.66 15.79
CA ARG A 135 -1.14 -33.72 15.17
C ARG A 135 -1.29 -32.72 14.01
N ALA A 136 -1.05 -33.18 12.79
CA ALA A 136 -1.33 -32.41 11.57
C ALA A 136 -2.84 -32.15 11.42
N ARG A 137 -3.30 -30.93 11.71
CA ARG A 137 -4.63 -30.43 11.31
C ARG A 137 -4.62 -29.99 9.84
N GLY A 138 -4.25 -30.92 8.96
CA GLY A 138 -4.18 -30.74 7.51
C GLY A 138 -5.34 -31.43 6.78
N ALA A 139 -6.57 -30.97 7.01
CA ALA A 139 -7.74 -31.37 6.23
C ALA A 139 -8.32 -30.12 5.57
N GLY A 140 -8.65 -30.20 4.28
CA GLY A 140 -8.96 -29.03 3.46
C GLY A 140 -10.12 -28.21 3.99
N ALA A 141 -9.84 -26.99 4.47
CA ALA A 141 -10.86 -26.00 4.78
C ALA A 141 -11.52 -25.54 3.46
N SER A 142 -12.85 -25.58 3.40
CA SER A 142 -13.56 -25.13 2.20
C SER A 142 -13.28 -23.66 1.89
N ASP A 143 -13.09 -23.39 0.60
CA ASP A 143 -12.94 -22.06 0.03
C ASP A 143 -14.26 -21.26 0.04
N THR A 144 -15.36 -21.90 0.44
CA THR A 144 -16.71 -21.35 0.43
C THR A 144 -17.23 -21.01 1.83
N LEU A 145 -17.83 -19.83 1.98
CA LEU A 145 -18.58 -19.40 3.16
C LEU A 145 -20.07 -19.21 2.80
N LEU A 146 -20.97 -19.71 3.65
CA LEU A 146 -22.38 -19.31 3.69
C LEU A 146 -22.55 -18.21 4.73
N VAL A 147 -22.94 -17.03 4.27
CA VAL A 147 -23.13 -15.83 5.09
C VAL A 147 -24.62 -15.61 5.29
N HIS A 148 -25.08 -15.64 6.54
CA HIS A 148 -26.48 -15.43 6.91
C HIS A 148 -26.66 -14.00 7.45
N GLY A 149 -26.92 -13.07 6.52
CA GLY A 149 -26.96 -11.64 6.78
C GLY A 149 -28.29 -11.11 7.32
N GLY A 150 -28.35 -9.80 7.53
CA GLY A 150 -29.45 -9.08 8.20
C GLY A 150 -29.31 -9.00 9.73
N ARG A 151 -28.29 -9.66 10.31
CA ARG A 151 -27.91 -9.49 11.72
C ARG A 151 -27.08 -8.22 11.92
N ARG A 152 -27.29 -7.54 13.05
CA ARG A 152 -26.51 -6.38 13.47
C ARG A 152 -25.34 -6.79 14.36
N LEU A 153 -24.26 -6.01 14.31
CA LEU A 153 -23.04 -6.24 15.08
C LEU A 153 -23.04 -5.43 16.38
N ARG A 154 -22.45 -5.97 17.45
CA ARG A 154 -22.35 -5.36 18.79
C ARG A 154 -21.04 -5.69 19.48
N GLY A 155 -20.59 -4.85 20.42
CA GLY A 155 -19.36 -5.10 21.19
C GLY A 155 -18.05 -4.56 20.59
N ALA A 156 -16.97 -5.32 20.70
CA ALA A 156 -15.61 -4.85 20.42
C ALA A 156 -14.67 -5.94 19.86
N VAL A 157 -13.71 -5.53 19.03
CA VAL A 157 -12.66 -6.38 18.45
C VAL A 157 -11.27 -5.92 18.86
N ASP A 158 -10.28 -6.80 18.72
CA ASP A 158 -8.85 -6.53 18.81
C ASP A 158 -8.23 -6.71 17.42
N THR A 159 -7.41 -5.77 16.97
CA THR A 159 -6.68 -5.84 15.68
C THR A 159 -5.33 -6.50 15.84
N ALA A 160 -4.91 -7.28 14.84
CA ALA A 160 -3.54 -7.80 14.76
C ALA A 160 -2.57 -6.78 14.15
N GLY A 161 -1.26 -7.06 14.16
CA GLY A 161 -0.24 -6.17 13.58
C GLY A 161 -0.24 -6.10 12.06
N PHE A 162 0.28 -4.99 11.53
CA PHE A 162 0.26 -4.65 10.11
C PHE A 162 1.12 -5.59 9.28
N LYS A 163 0.46 -6.38 8.43
CA LYS A 163 1.11 -7.44 7.64
C LYS A 163 2.21 -6.92 6.71
N HIS A 164 2.10 -5.67 6.24
CA HIS A 164 3.10 -5.09 5.35
C HIS A 164 4.38 -4.65 6.10
N SER A 165 4.25 -4.22 7.37
CA SER A 165 5.40 -4.00 8.25
C SER A 165 5.99 -5.33 8.72
N LEU A 166 5.19 -6.38 8.98
CA LEU A 166 5.71 -7.72 9.27
C LEU A 166 6.71 -8.18 8.18
N VAL A 167 6.31 -8.08 6.90
CA VAL A 167 7.16 -8.45 5.76
C VAL A 167 8.51 -7.72 5.78
N THR A 168 8.51 -6.40 6.00
CA THR A 168 9.75 -5.60 5.94
C THR A 168 10.60 -5.74 7.20
N VAL A 169 9.98 -5.94 8.37
CA VAL A 169 10.69 -6.21 9.63
C VAL A 169 11.35 -7.59 9.61
N VAL A 170 10.70 -8.64 9.06
CA VAL A 170 11.32 -9.95 8.88
C VAL A 170 12.43 -9.91 7.81
N ALA A 171 12.28 -9.11 6.75
CA ALA A 171 13.36 -8.87 5.79
C ALA A 171 14.59 -8.19 6.42
N ALA A 172 14.38 -7.20 7.30
CA ALA A 172 15.46 -6.57 8.07
C ALA A 172 16.10 -7.56 9.06
N ALA A 173 15.30 -8.41 9.71
CA ALA A 173 15.81 -9.48 10.59
C ALA A 173 16.64 -10.52 9.83
N ALA A 174 16.26 -10.89 8.60
CA ALA A 174 17.03 -11.79 7.75
C ALA A 174 18.40 -11.20 7.32
N ALA A 175 18.48 -9.87 7.18
CA ALA A 175 19.75 -9.18 6.97
C ALA A 175 20.63 -9.20 8.23
N ALA A 176 20.03 -8.98 9.40
CA ALA A 176 20.71 -8.78 10.69
C ALA A 176 21.56 -9.96 11.18
N ARG A 177 22.63 -9.64 11.91
CA ARG A 177 23.45 -10.57 12.71
C ARG A 177 23.06 -10.53 14.19
N ALA A 178 21.76 -10.44 14.46
CA ALA A 178 21.18 -10.38 15.80
C ALA A 178 19.72 -10.89 15.82
N GLU A 179 19.22 -11.18 17.02
CA GLU A 179 17.81 -11.53 17.24
C GLU A 179 16.88 -10.30 17.08
N VAL A 180 15.83 -10.45 16.28
CA VAL A 180 14.71 -9.51 16.18
C VAL A 180 13.44 -10.16 16.70
N ARG A 181 12.87 -9.59 17.76
CA ARG A 181 11.58 -10.00 18.33
C ARG A 181 10.47 -9.07 17.85
N VAL A 182 9.62 -9.58 16.97
CA VAL A 182 8.41 -8.91 16.48
C VAL A 182 7.27 -9.17 17.46
N ALA A 183 6.76 -8.11 18.08
CA ALA A 183 5.56 -8.13 18.92
C ALA A 183 4.34 -7.62 18.14
N ASN A 184 3.13 -7.96 18.60
CA ASN A 184 1.89 -7.83 17.84
C ASN A 184 1.97 -8.52 16.45
N CYS A 185 2.69 -9.64 16.35
CA CYS A 185 2.81 -10.38 15.10
C CYS A 185 1.45 -11.00 14.73
N PRO A 186 0.88 -10.71 13.54
CA PRO A 186 -0.34 -11.35 13.08
C PRO A 186 -0.07 -12.81 12.70
N ASP A 187 -1.04 -13.69 12.96
CA ASP A 187 -0.96 -15.10 12.54
C ASP A 187 -1.63 -15.23 11.16
N LEU A 188 -0.82 -15.34 10.11
CA LEU A 188 -1.22 -15.30 8.70
C LEU A 188 -0.38 -16.30 7.89
N ALA A 189 -0.90 -16.73 6.74
CA ALA A 189 -0.12 -17.54 5.79
C ALA A 189 1.20 -16.88 5.37
N GLU A 190 1.25 -15.54 5.30
CA GLU A 190 2.48 -14.77 5.03
C GLU A 190 3.51 -14.91 6.18
N THR A 191 3.03 -14.96 7.44
CA THR A 191 3.85 -15.19 8.64
C THR A 191 4.43 -16.61 8.64
N GLU A 192 3.63 -17.61 8.27
CA GLU A 192 4.07 -19.00 8.21
C GLU A 192 5.13 -19.21 7.11
N ALA A 193 4.87 -18.70 5.91
CA ALA A 193 5.78 -18.80 4.77
C ALA A 193 7.10 -18.07 5.02
N LEU A 194 7.09 -16.84 5.55
CA LEU A 194 8.32 -16.12 5.88
C LEU A 194 9.13 -16.83 6.98
N ALA A 195 8.46 -17.36 8.01
CA ALA A 195 9.12 -18.16 9.05
C ALA A 195 9.75 -19.44 8.48
N GLY A 196 9.04 -20.14 7.59
CA GLY A 196 9.54 -21.32 6.90
C GLY A 196 10.74 -21.03 6.01
N LEU A 197 10.68 -19.96 5.20
CA LEU A 197 11.77 -19.53 4.32
C LEU A 197 13.04 -19.19 5.10
N VAL A 198 12.96 -18.34 6.14
CA VAL A 198 14.12 -17.98 6.95
C VAL A 198 14.69 -19.19 7.71
N SER A 199 13.83 -20.12 8.15
CA SER A 199 14.28 -21.38 8.77
C SER A 199 14.98 -22.32 7.78
N GLY A 200 14.47 -22.45 6.55
CA GLY A 200 15.09 -23.23 5.48
C GLY A 200 16.45 -22.70 5.04
N LEU A 201 16.66 -21.37 5.16
CA LEU A 201 17.95 -20.71 4.95
C LEU A 201 18.91 -20.85 6.15
N GLY A 202 18.50 -21.53 7.23
CA GLY A 202 19.31 -21.80 8.42
C GLY A 202 19.19 -20.77 9.54
N GLY A 203 18.29 -19.79 9.45
CA GLY A 203 17.96 -18.91 10.56
C GLY A 203 17.15 -19.64 11.64
N ARG A 204 17.21 -19.15 12.88
CA ARG A 204 16.34 -19.60 13.97
C ARG A 204 15.06 -18.77 13.97
N VAL A 205 13.89 -19.42 13.91
CA VAL A 205 12.59 -18.73 14.01
C VAL A 205 11.72 -19.39 15.06
N THR A 206 11.22 -18.59 16.01
CA THR A 206 10.31 -19.05 17.08
C THR A 206 8.99 -18.28 17.00
N ARG A 207 7.88 -18.99 16.83
CA ARG A 207 6.52 -18.43 16.89
C ARG A 207 5.93 -18.60 18.30
N GLY A 208 5.17 -17.60 18.74
CA GLY A 208 4.39 -17.61 19.97
C GLY A 208 3.14 -16.72 19.84
N PRO A 209 2.23 -16.71 20.82
CA PRO A 209 0.99 -15.95 20.74
C PRO A 209 1.24 -14.44 20.54
N GLY A 210 0.91 -13.91 19.36
CA GLY A 210 1.17 -12.52 18.99
C GLY A 210 2.65 -12.14 18.87
N THR A 211 3.56 -13.11 18.74
CA THR A 211 5.01 -12.86 18.71
C THR A 211 5.76 -13.75 17.71
N LEU A 212 6.70 -13.17 16.98
CA LEU A 212 7.64 -13.88 16.11
C LEU A 212 9.06 -13.43 16.45
N THR A 213 9.93 -14.35 16.87
CA THR A 213 11.35 -14.09 17.08
C THR A 213 12.14 -14.68 15.91
N VAL A 214 13.00 -13.87 15.29
CA VAL A 214 13.82 -14.24 14.13
C VAL A 214 15.28 -13.92 14.46
N ASP A 215 16.16 -14.90 14.37
CA ASP A 215 17.61 -14.75 14.50
C ASP A 215 18.29 -15.34 13.26
N ALA A 216 18.78 -14.45 12.40
CA ALA A 216 19.48 -14.80 11.16
C ALA A 216 21.00 -14.69 11.27
N SER A 217 21.56 -14.66 12.49
CA SER A 217 23.02 -14.57 12.70
C SER A 217 23.76 -15.64 11.91
N ASP A 218 23.29 -16.89 12.04
CA ASP A 218 23.88 -18.09 11.44
C ASP A 218 23.30 -18.47 10.06
N LEU A 219 22.60 -17.58 9.36
CA LEU A 219 22.00 -17.87 8.05
C LEU A 219 23.10 -18.24 7.02
N GLN A 220 23.15 -19.53 6.64
CA GLN A 220 24.12 -20.13 5.71
C GLN A 220 23.52 -20.49 4.33
N GLY A 221 22.20 -20.61 4.24
CA GLY A 221 21.51 -21.08 3.03
C GLY A 221 21.46 -20.01 1.95
N HIS A 222 21.86 -20.37 0.73
CA HIS A 222 21.78 -19.50 -0.46
C HIS A 222 20.63 -19.87 -1.40
N ALA A 223 20.14 -21.12 -1.34
CA ALA A 223 19.00 -21.59 -2.10
C ALA A 223 17.72 -21.36 -1.29
N ILE A 224 16.89 -20.44 -1.77
CA ILE A 224 15.52 -20.23 -1.25
C ILE A 224 14.60 -21.34 -1.78
N ASP A 225 13.63 -21.78 -0.98
CA ASP A 225 12.59 -22.67 -1.48
C ASP A 225 11.68 -21.91 -2.46
N GLU A 226 11.78 -22.25 -3.75
CA GLU A 226 11.11 -21.52 -4.82
C GLU A 226 9.58 -21.72 -4.81
N GLU A 227 9.06 -22.82 -4.25
CA GLU A 227 7.62 -23.05 -4.08
C GLU A 227 7.03 -22.15 -2.98
N THR A 228 7.57 -22.19 -1.76
CA THR A 228 7.12 -21.32 -0.67
C THR A 228 7.38 -19.84 -1.02
N ALA A 229 8.50 -19.50 -1.64
CA ALA A 229 8.77 -18.14 -2.11
C ALA A 229 7.82 -17.68 -3.21
N GLY A 230 7.37 -18.59 -4.06
CA GLY A 230 6.34 -18.35 -5.08
C GLY A 230 4.92 -18.20 -4.50
N SER A 231 4.66 -18.69 -3.29
CA SER A 231 3.33 -18.60 -2.67
C SER A 231 2.95 -17.21 -2.12
N ILE A 232 3.94 -16.39 -1.75
CA ILE A 232 3.77 -15.10 -1.05
C ILE A 232 4.47 -13.95 -1.77
N HIS A 233 4.08 -12.70 -1.45
CA HIS A 233 4.74 -11.53 -2.02
C HIS A 233 6.00 -11.11 -1.24
N GLY A 234 6.04 -11.37 0.08
CA GLY A 234 7.11 -10.93 0.96
C GLY A 234 8.49 -11.54 0.67
N SER A 235 8.54 -12.65 -0.04
CA SER A 235 9.77 -13.38 -0.39
C SER A 235 10.81 -12.51 -1.13
N VAL A 236 10.36 -11.59 -2.00
CA VAL A 236 11.27 -10.71 -2.78
C VAL A 236 12.16 -9.82 -1.90
N TYR A 237 11.72 -9.50 -0.68
CA TYR A 237 12.46 -8.65 0.26
C TYR A 237 13.53 -9.41 1.04
N LEU A 238 13.63 -10.73 0.91
CA LEU A 238 14.76 -11.52 1.44
C LEU A 238 16.02 -11.42 0.56
N ALA A 239 15.87 -11.08 -0.73
CA ALA A 239 16.99 -11.03 -1.68
C ALA A 239 18.16 -10.09 -1.28
N PRO A 240 17.95 -8.88 -0.72
CA PRO A 240 19.05 -8.04 -0.22
C PRO A 240 19.91 -8.73 0.87
N ALA A 241 19.28 -9.49 1.76
CA ALA A 241 19.98 -10.23 2.82
C ALA A 241 20.83 -11.37 2.25
N LEU A 242 20.28 -12.13 1.29
CA LEU A 242 20.99 -13.21 0.61
C LEU A 242 22.18 -12.68 -0.21
N LEU A 243 22.00 -11.59 -0.95
CA LEU A 243 23.07 -10.94 -1.71
C LEU A 243 24.22 -10.46 -0.82
N ALA A 244 23.91 -9.82 0.31
CA ALA A 244 24.91 -9.31 1.23
C ALA A 244 25.70 -10.41 1.98
N ARG A 245 25.16 -11.63 2.06
CA ARG A 245 25.78 -12.78 2.76
C ARG A 245 26.48 -13.77 1.84
N HIS A 246 25.92 -14.01 0.65
CA HIS A 246 26.35 -15.10 -0.24
C HIS A 246 26.76 -14.62 -1.64
N GLY A 247 26.64 -13.32 -1.93
CA GLY A 247 26.92 -12.73 -3.24
C GLY A 247 25.92 -13.13 -4.34
N ALA A 248 24.88 -13.90 -4.00
CA ALA A 248 23.88 -14.39 -4.94
C ALA A 248 22.50 -14.51 -4.27
N ALA A 249 21.43 -14.34 -5.05
CA ALA A 249 20.06 -14.60 -4.66
C ALA A 249 19.21 -15.02 -5.86
N VAL A 250 18.11 -15.72 -5.60
CA VAL A 250 17.05 -15.99 -6.58
C VAL A 250 15.80 -15.22 -6.17
N MET A 251 15.26 -14.43 -7.10
CA MET A 251 13.95 -13.82 -6.97
C MET A 251 13.00 -14.54 -7.94
N VAL A 252 12.01 -15.24 -7.40
CA VAL A 252 10.88 -15.78 -8.17
C VAL A 252 9.80 -14.71 -8.34
N ASN A 253 9.00 -14.81 -9.41
CA ASN A 253 7.81 -13.98 -9.59
C ASN A 253 6.78 -14.36 -8.51
N SER A 254 6.72 -13.50 -7.51
CA SER A 254 6.03 -13.75 -6.27
C SER A 254 4.51 -13.82 -6.45
N GLY A 255 3.87 -14.87 -5.93
CA GLY A 255 2.43 -15.05 -5.98
C GLY A 255 1.65 -14.17 -5.02
N GLY A 256 0.45 -14.65 -4.68
CA GLY A 256 -0.53 -13.92 -3.88
C GLY A 256 -1.64 -13.31 -4.73
N CYS A 257 -1.98 -12.03 -4.51
CA CYS A 257 -3.09 -11.40 -5.24
C CYS A 257 -2.64 -10.93 -6.63
N ARG A 258 -3.32 -11.41 -7.69
CA ARG A 258 -3.18 -10.99 -9.09
C ARG A 258 -3.75 -9.59 -9.32
N LEU A 259 -3.02 -8.56 -8.88
CA LEU A 259 -3.44 -7.16 -8.92
C LEU A 259 -2.68 -6.31 -9.96
N GLY A 260 -1.62 -6.87 -10.57
CA GLY A 260 -0.78 -6.11 -11.50
C GLY A 260 -1.37 -6.07 -12.90
N ASP A 261 -0.95 -5.06 -13.68
CA ASP A 261 -1.35 -4.89 -15.08
C ASP A 261 -0.49 -5.73 -16.05
N GLY A 262 0.34 -6.65 -15.54
CA GLY A 262 1.15 -7.58 -16.33
C GLY A 262 0.40 -8.85 -16.79
N PRO A 263 1.04 -9.72 -17.60
CA PRO A 263 0.48 -11.02 -17.99
C PRO A 263 -0.05 -11.81 -16.78
N GLY A 264 -1.20 -12.48 -16.94
CA GLY A 264 -1.85 -13.24 -15.86
C GLY A 264 -2.26 -12.44 -14.61
N GLY A 265 -2.16 -11.10 -14.63
CA GLY A 265 -2.35 -10.25 -13.45
C GLY A 265 -1.16 -10.23 -12.49
N HIS A 266 0.01 -10.75 -12.92
CA HIS A 266 1.21 -10.80 -12.09
C HIS A 266 1.73 -9.39 -11.77
N ARG A 267 2.45 -9.28 -10.64
CA ARG A 267 3.05 -8.02 -10.20
C ARG A 267 4.33 -7.74 -10.99
N PRO A 268 4.59 -6.48 -11.39
CA PRO A 268 5.85 -6.11 -12.02
C PRO A 268 7.05 -6.39 -11.11
N ILE A 269 8.19 -6.68 -11.74
CA ILE A 269 9.47 -7.02 -11.10
C ILE A 269 10.62 -6.09 -11.51
N GLU A 270 10.38 -5.27 -12.53
CA GLU A 270 11.33 -4.38 -13.20
C GLU A 270 11.96 -3.37 -12.23
N GLN A 271 11.18 -2.91 -11.25
CA GLN A 271 11.63 -2.00 -10.21
C GLN A 271 12.61 -2.64 -9.23
N TYR A 272 12.45 -3.93 -8.94
CA TYR A 272 13.44 -4.66 -8.14
C TYR A 272 14.71 -4.83 -8.95
N VAL A 273 14.58 -5.20 -10.23
CA VAL A 273 15.68 -5.38 -11.17
C VAL A 273 16.51 -4.09 -11.33
N ASP A 274 15.87 -2.92 -11.46
CA ASP A 274 16.59 -1.64 -11.56
C ASP A 274 17.26 -1.23 -10.25
N VAL A 275 16.57 -1.34 -9.11
CA VAL A 275 17.16 -1.03 -7.79
C VAL A 275 18.40 -1.90 -7.54
N PHE A 276 18.34 -3.22 -7.79
CA PHE A 276 19.50 -4.09 -7.63
C PHE A 276 20.68 -3.69 -8.55
N ARG A 277 20.41 -3.24 -9.78
CA ARG A 277 21.46 -2.68 -10.68
C ARG A 277 22.08 -1.41 -10.14
N ARG A 278 21.29 -0.47 -9.60
CA ARG A 278 21.81 0.78 -8.99
C ARG A 278 22.71 0.49 -7.78
N PHE A 279 22.49 -0.61 -7.06
CA PHE A 279 23.36 -1.10 -5.99
C PHE A 279 24.55 -1.99 -6.46
N GLY A 280 24.77 -2.12 -7.78
CA GLY A 280 25.93 -2.81 -8.37
C GLY A 280 25.71 -4.28 -8.73
N ALA A 281 24.50 -4.83 -8.58
CA ALA A 281 24.24 -6.23 -8.90
C ALA A 281 24.11 -6.49 -10.41
N ARG A 282 24.60 -7.66 -10.83
CA ARG A 282 24.35 -8.29 -12.13
C ARG A 282 23.06 -9.12 -12.01
N LEU A 283 22.22 -9.11 -13.05
CA LEU A 283 20.96 -9.88 -13.05
C LEU A 283 20.78 -10.63 -14.35
N THR A 284 20.49 -11.93 -14.24
CA THR A 284 20.10 -12.78 -15.36
C THR A 284 18.66 -13.26 -15.17
N VAL A 285 17.75 -12.71 -15.99
CA VAL A 285 16.39 -13.26 -16.14
C VAL A 285 16.51 -14.63 -16.82
N ARG A 286 15.97 -15.67 -16.19
CA ARG A 286 16.01 -17.06 -16.71
C ARG A 286 14.68 -17.48 -17.31
N THR A 287 13.58 -17.02 -16.72
CA THR A 287 12.21 -17.07 -17.24
C THR A 287 11.50 -15.77 -16.83
N GLU A 288 10.29 -15.52 -17.33
CA GLU A 288 9.41 -14.43 -16.82
C GLU A 288 9.15 -14.57 -15.30
N GLU A 289 9.32 -15.78 -14.76
CA GLU A 289 9.05 -16.10 -13.36
C GLU A 289 10.30 -16.25 -12.48
N ARG A 290 11.52 -16.08 -13.02
CA ARG A 290 12.75 -16.37 -12.27
C ARG A 290 13.93 -15.50 -12.67
N VAL A 291 14.40 -14.69 -11.72
CA VAL A 291 15.57 -13.81 -11.86
C VAL A 291 16.68 -14.27 -10.92
N VAL A 292 17.86 -14.54 -11.48
CA VAL A 292 19.09 -14.77 -10.70
C VAL A 292 19.81 -13.44 -10.54
N ILE A 293 20.20 -13.11 -9.32
CA ILE A 293 20.84 -11.86 -8.92
C ILE A 293 22.22 -12.20 -8.33
N GLU A 294 23.27 -11.51 -8.78
CA GLU A 294 24.66 -11.78 -8.39
C GLU A 294 25.38 -10.44 -8.11
N ALA A 295 26.06 -10.31 -6.98
CA ALA A 295 26.80 -9.12 -6.61
C ALA A 295 28.03 -9.50 -5.76
N ASP A 296 29.22 -9.07 -6.17
CA ASP A 296 30.46 -9.33 -5.41
C ASP A 296 30.43 -8.59 -4.06
N ARG A 297 29.70 -7.48 -4.02
CA ARG A 297 29.13 -6.78 -2.86
C ARG A 297 28.08 -5.78 -3.35
N LEU A 298 27.19 -5.31 -2.48
CA LEU A 298 26.33 -4.16 -2.78
C LEU A 298 27.05 -2.85 -2.44
N THR A 299 26.94 -1.84 -3.30
CA THR A 299 27.60 -0.52 -3.14
C THR A 299 26.59 0.60 -3.05
N GLY A 300 26.81 1.56 -2.14
CA GLY A 300 25.92 2.70 -1.94
C GLY A 300 25.76 3.58 -3.18
N CYS A 301 24.54 4.09 -3.39
CA CYS A 301 24.16 4.84 -4.59
C CYS A 301 23.07 5.90 -4.31
N GLU A 302 22.82 6.78 -5.28
CA GLU A 302 21.76 7.79 -5.21
C GLU A 302 20.55 7.38 -6.06
N ILE A 303 19.35 7.45 -5.48
CA ILE A 303 18.09 7.07 -6.12
C ILE A 303 17.00 8.08 -5.76
N ASP A 304 16.35 8.68 -6.76
CA ASP A 304 15.06 9.33 -6.60
C ASP A 304 13.95 8.30 -6.81
N LEU A 305 13.21 7.97 -5.76
CA LEU A 305 12.20 6.91 -5.84
C LEU A 305 10.93 7.34 -6.61
N LEU A 306 10.81 8.61 -6.98
CA LEU A 306 9.84 9.07 -7.98
C LEU A 306 10.15 8.53 -9.39
N ASP A 307 11.32 7.93 -9.64
CA ASP A 307 11.58 7.14 -10.86
C ASP A 307 10.64 5.94 -10.98
N TYR A 308 10.08 5.47 -9.85
CA TYR A 308 9.15 4.35 -9.77
C TYR A 308 7.69 4.79 -9.50
N ALA A 309 7.40 6.09 -9.60
CA ALA A 309 6.04 6.63 -9.59
C ALA A 309 5.50 6.70 -11.04
N ALA A 310 4.33 6.11 -11.28
CA ALA A 310 3.63 6.20 -12.56
C ALA A 310 3.10 7.62 -12.82
N ASP A 311 2.75 8.35 -11.75
CA ASP A 311 2.50 9.78 -11.75
C ASP A 311 3.41 10.45 -10.71
N ARG A 312 4.43 11.17 -11.20
CA ARG A 312 5.40 11.89 -10.35
C ARG A 312 4.80 13.10 -9.63
N ALA A 313 3.74 13.71 -10.18
CA ALA A 313 3.07 14.86 -9.56
C ALA A 313 2.13 14.43 -8.43
N LEU A 314 1.40 13.31 -8.60
CA LEU A 314 0.63 12.67 -7.54
C LEU A 314 1.49 11.81 -6.59
N ARG A 315 2.80 11.68 -6.88
CA ARG A 315 3.75 10.81 -6.16
C ARG A 315 3.14 9.41 -5.95
N SER A 316 2.65 8.80 -7.03
CA SER A 316 1.82 7.58 -6.99
C SER A 316 2.18 6.56 -8.07
N GLY A 317 1.98 5.27 -7.79
CA GLY A 317 2.18 4.18 -8.74
C GLY A 317 2.45 2.81 -8.08
N PRO A 318 2.30 1.69 -8.82
CA PRO A 318 2.40 0.34 -8.28
C PRO A 318 3.82 -0.03 -7.84
N LEU A 319 4.83 0.46 -8.57
CA LEU A 319 6.23 0.08 -8.39
C LEU A 319 6.85 0.70 -7.12
N TYR A 320 6.38 1.91 -6.78
CA TYR A 320 6.97 2.81 -5.79
C TYR A 320 7.20 2.17 -4.41
N SER A 321 6.21 1.48 -3.86
CA SER A 321 6.33 0.85 -2.52
C SER A 321 7.39 -0.26 -2.51
N GLY A 322 7.42 -1.09 -3.55
CA GLY A 322 8.40 -2.17 -3.68
C GLY A 322 9.82 -1.65 -3.88
N ALA A 323 9.99 -0.72 -4.82
CA ALA A 323 11.28 -0.07 -5.08
C ALA A 323 11.86 0.59 -3.83
N CYS A 324 11.03 1.34 -3.08
CA CYS A 324 11.42 2.00 -1.84
C CYS A 324 11.96 1.00 -0.79
N LYS A 325 11.19 -0.06 -0.49
CA LYS A 325 11.57 -1.08 0.49
C LYS A 325 12.87 -1.78 0.10
N THR A 326 13.00 -2.19 -1.16
CA THR A 326 14.22 -2.85 -1.66
C THR A 326 15.42 -1.90 -1.60
N ALA A 327 15.26 -0.62 -1.95
CA ALA A 327 16.33 0.36 -1.88
C ALA A 327 16.78 0.64 -0.44
N VAL A 328 15.85 0.73 0.52
CA VAL A 328 16.14 0.89 1.96
C VAL A 328 16.87 -0.33 2.53
N LEU A 329 16.42 -1.55 2.19
CA LEU A 329 17.09 -2.79 2.59
C LEU A 329 18.51 -2.88 2.01
N CYS A 330 18.66 -2.66 0.69
CA CYS A 330 19.97 -2.66 0.03
C CYS A 330 20.92 -1.61 0.61
N ALA A 331 20.43 -0.39 0.89
CA ALA A 331 21.23 0.68 1.46
C ALA A 331 21.80 0.33 2.85
N ALA A 332 21.05 -0.39 3.68
CA ALA A 332 21.50 -0.79 5.01
C ALA A 332 22.57 -1.90 5.00
N VAL A 333 22.58 -2.76 3.97
CA VAL A 333 23.56 -3.87 3.83
C VAL A 333 24.68 -3.58 2.81
N ALA A 334 24.62 -2.46 2.10
CA ALA A 334 25.68 -2.03 1.19
C ALA A 334 26.91 -1.46 1.92
N HIS A 335 28.01 -1.32 1.19
CA HIS A 335 29.16 -0.52 1.64
C HIS A 335 29.15 0.85 0.95
N GLY A 336 29.36 1.90 1.74
CA GLY A 336 29.36 3.29 1.29
C GLY A 336 28.02 3.99 1.46
N THR A 337 28.00 5.31 1.23
CA THR A 337 26.81 6.14 1.42
C THR A 337 25.80 5.91 0.32
N SER A 338 24.53 5.68 0.68
CA SER A 338 23.39 5.78 -0.23
C SER A 338 22.56 7.02 0.09
N VAL A 339 21.93 7.61 -0.92
CA VAL A 339 21.01 8.74 -0.78
C VAL A 339 19.69 8.38 -1.47
N LEU A 340 18.61 8.28 -0.70
CA LEU A 340 17.29 7.87 -1.19
C LEU A 340 16.33 9.05 -1.06
N HIS A 341 15.91 9.64 -2.17
CA HIS A 341 14.97 10.76 -2.19
C HIS A 341 13.53 10.29 -2.34
N HIS A 342 12.61 11.02 -1.71
CA HIS A 342 11.16 10.82 -1.80
C HIS A 342 10.73 9.37 -1.49
N LEU A 343 10.84 8.95 -0.24
CA LEU A 343 10.37 7.63 0.19
C LEU A 343 8.85 7.44 -0.06
N TYR A 344 8.46 6.18 -0.27
CA TYR A 344 7.06 5.77 -0.08
C TYR A 344 6.65 6.00 1.40
N PRO A 345 5.55 6.73 1.70
CA PRO A 345 5.40 7.48 2.96
C PRO A 345 4.59 6.73 4.04
N LYS A 346 4.51 5.40 3.96
CA LYS A 346 3.62 4.58 4.79
C LYS A 346 4.41 3.76 5.82
N PRO A 347 3.76 3.27 6.92
CA PRO A 347 4.46 2.60 8.01
C PRO A 347 5.28 1.38 7.61
N ASP A 348 4.93 0.68 6.53
CA ASP A 348 5.71 -0.46 6.02
C ASP A 348 7.13 -0.10 5.55
N VAL A 349 7.41 1.20 5.33
CA VAL A 349 8.75 1.77 5.14
C VAL A 349 9.27 2.46 6.40
N THR A 350 8.41 3.14 7.16
CA THR A 350 8.84 3.83 8.40
C THR A 350 9.29 2.84 9.49
N ASP A 351 8.56 1.75 9.68
CA ASP A 351 8.89 0.68 10.63
C ASP A 351 10.17 -0.05 10.21
N LEU A 352 10.37 -0.28 8.90
CA LEU A 352 11.60 -0.80 8.32
C LEU A 352 12.80 0.09 8.66
N VAL A 353 12.70 1.40 8.44
CA VAL A 353 13.76 2.36 8.79
C VAL A 353 14.03 2.37 10.31
N ASN A 354 12.99 2.29 11.13
CA ASN A 354 13.12 2.27 12.59
C ASN A 354 13.79 0.98 13.09
N VAL A 355 13.44 -0.19 12.53
CA VAL A 355 14.09 -1.47 12.86
C VAL A 355 15.54 -1.50 12.39
N LEU A 356 15.85 -1.04 11.19
CA LEU A 356 17.23 -0.96 10.71
C LEU A 356 18.10 -0.03 11.58
N ARG A 357 17.56 1.11 12.03
CA ARG A 357 18.23 1.99 13.00
C ARG A 357 18.48 1.30 14.35
N ALA A 358 17.49 0.58 14.88
CA ALA A 358 17.63 -0.17 16.13
C ALA A 358 18.70 -1.28 16.03
N LEU A 359 18.70 -2.00 14.90
CA LEU A 359 19.69 -3.03 14.54
C LEU A 359 21.13 -2.51 14.41
N GLY A 360 21.34 -1.22 14.13
CA GLY A 360 22.68 -0.59 14.07
C GLY A 360 22.97 0.26 12.81
N ALA A 361 22.04 0.32 11.85
CA ALA A 361 22.20 1.10 10.63
C ALA A 361 22.28 2.61 10.91
N ASP A 362 23.26 3.27 10.31
CA ASP A 362 23.40 4.73 10.31
C ASP A 362 22.50 5.30 9.20
N ILE A 363 21.28 5.67 9.60
CA ILE A 363 20.23 6.21 8.73
C ILE A 363 19.82 7.58 9.25
N GLU A 364 20.22 8.62 8.52
CA GLU A 364 19.82 10.01 8.75
C GLU A 364 18.65 10.38 7.85
N THR A 365 17.62 11.00 8.42
CA THR A 365 16.44 11.50 7.69
C THR A 365 16.61 12.99 7.40
N PHE A 366 16.46 13.39 6.13
CA PHE A 366 16.55 14.77 5.69
C PHE A 366 15.42 15.12 4.70
N GLY A 367 15.17 16.41 4.50
CA GLY A 367 14.13 16.90 3.58
C GLY A 367 12.72 16.39 3.91
N GLU A 368 11.83 16.40 2.91
CA GLU A 368 10.49 15.83 3.03
C GLU A 368 10.50 14.34 2.67
N GLY A 369 11.03 13.53 3.59
CA GLY A 369 11.06 12.06 3.44
C GLY A 369 12.18 11.56 2.53
N SER A 370 13.42 11.98 2.78
CA SER A 370 14.63 11.41 2.15
C SER A 370 15.57 10.83 3.21
N LEU A 371 16.43 9.87 2.82
CA LEU A 371 17.43 9.22 3.69
C LEU A 371 18.85 9.38 3.18
N ILE A 372 19.79 9.65 4.08
CA ILE A 372 21.21 9.33 3.90
C ILE A 372 21.48 8.06 4.72
N VAL A 373 21.97 7.01 4.08
CA VAL A 373 22.32 5.74 4.73
C VAL A 373 23.82 5.51 4.58
N ARG A 374 24.55 5.50 5.69
CA ARG A 374 26.01 5.30 5.70
C ARG A 374 26.31 3.80 5.83
N GLY A 375 26.11 3.08 4.73
CA GLY A 375 26.22 1.62 4.66
C GLY A 375 27.59 1.08 5.06
N ARG A 376 27.60 0.13 6.00
CA ARG A 376 28.80 -0.54 6.54
C ARG A 376 28.67 -2.07 6.48
N GLY A 377 27.98 -2.60 5.47
CA GLY A 377 27.75 -4.04 5.32
C GLY A 377 26.75 -4.63 6.35
N PRO A 378 26.31 -5.88 6.17
CA PRO A 378 25.40 -6.57 7.09
C PRO A 378 26.02 -6.83 8.49
N GLU A 379 27.35 -6.76 8.63
CA GLU A 379 28.05 -6.73 9.93
C GLU A 379 27.68 -5.53 10.80
N SER A 380 27.08 -4.47 10.25
CA SER A 380 26.64 -3.30 11.01
C SER A 380 25.21 -3.39 11.56
N LEU A 381 24.55 -4.54 11.39
CA LEU A 381 23.20 -4.85 11.86
C LEU A 381 23.28 -5.87 13.01
N ASP A 382 24.01 -5.52 14.06
CA ASP A 382 24.51 -6.41 15.13
C ASP A 382 23.74 -6.33 16.47
N ARG A 383 22.67 -5.52 16.55
CA ARG A 383 21.99 -5.20 17.82
C ARG A 383 20.65 -5.93 18.00
N PRO A 384 20.52 -6.81 19.02
CA PRO A 384 19.25 -7.45 19.34
C PRO A 384 18.14 -6.42 19.60
N THR A 385 16.99 -6.60 18.96
CA THR A 385 15.93 -5.58 18.88
C THR A 385 14.55 -6.19 19.13
N THR A 386 13.71 -5.50 19.91
CA THR A 386 12.25 -5.77 19.93
C THR A 386 11.53 -4.65 19.20
N HIS A 387 10.56 -5.00 18.35
CA HIS A 387 9.71 -4.04 17.63
C HIS A 387 8.25 -4.52 17.66
N THR A 388 7.35 -3.66 18.15
CA THR A 388 5.90 -3.92 18.13
C THR A 388 5.29 -3.36 16.86
N LEU A 389 4.65 -4.20 16.06
CA LEU A 389 3.93 -3.78 14.86
C LEU A 389 2.72 -2.91 15.23
N LEU A 390 2.49 -1.84 14.47
CA LEU A 390 1.22 -1.11 14.50
C LEU A 390 0.04 -2.01 14.12
N PRO A 391 -1.19 -1.74 14.58
CA PRO A 391 -2.43 -2.35 14.06
C PRO A 391 -2.48 -2.40 12.54
N ASP A 392 -3.00 -3.49 11.94
CA ASP A 392 -3.14 -3.58 10.49
C ASP A 392 -4.09 -2.49 10.00
N LEU A 393 -3.52 -1.54 9.27
CA LEU A 393 -4.18 -0.31 8.86
C LEU A 393 -5.47 -0.61 8.05
N ILE A 394 -5.51 -1.74 7.35
CA ILE A 394 -6.65 -2.11 6.52
C ILE A 394 -7.62 -2.99 7.30
N GLU A 395 -7.17 -3.76 8.29
CA GLU A 395 -8.06 -4.34 9.28
C GLU A 395 -8.86 -3.24 10.01
N VAL A 396 -8.19 -2.17 10.47
CA VAL A 396 -8.83 -0.99 11.07
C VAL A 396 -9.89 -0.40 10.12
N VAL A 397 -9.57 -0.19 8.84
CA VAL A 397 -10.54 0.30 7.82
C VAL A 397 -11.68 -0.70 7.57
N THR A 398 -11.40 -2.01 7.62
CA THR A 398 -12.41 -3.07 7.51
C THR A 398 -13.42 -2.97 8.66
N TRP A 399 -12.93 -2.81 9.89
CA TRP A 399 -13.79 -2.63 11.07
C TRP A 399 -14.50 -1.27 11.13
N MET A 400 -13.89 -0.20 10.60
CA MET A 400 -14.57 1.10 10.41
C MET A 400 -15.76 0.97 9.44
N CYS A 401 -15.58 0.26 8.32
CA CYS A 401 -16.66 -0.03 7.37
C CYS A 401 -17.77 -0.90 8.01
N ALA A 402 -17.38 -1.96 8.72
CA ALA A 402 -18.29 -2.87 9.40
C ALA A 402 -19.11 -2.16 10.50
N GLY A 403 -18.47 -1.39 11.38
CA GLY A 403 -19.15 -0.65 12.45
C GLY A 403 -20.12 0.41 11.91
N ALA A 404 -19.74 1.13 10.84
CA ALA A 404 -20.57 2.15 10.21
C ALA A 404 -21.83 1.58 9.53
N LEU A 405 -21.74 0.39 8.90
CA LEU A 405 -22.83 -0.18 8.10
C LEU A 405 -23.65 -1.26 8.81
N LEU A 406 -23.01 -2.05 9.68
CA LEU A 406 -23.58 -3.27 10.27
C LEU A 406 -23.80 -3.15 11.78
N GLY A 407 -23.14 -2.21 12.47
CA GLY A 407 -23.29 -2.01 13.91
C GLY A 407 -24.73 -1.62 14.30
N GLU A 408 -25.20 -2.13 15.44
CA GLU A 408 -26.41 -1.62 16.12
C GLU A 408 -26.08 -0.50 17.12
N GLU A 409 -24.85 -0.52 17.62
CA GLU A 409 -24.27 0.35 18.63
C GLU A 409 -22.81 0.68 18.23
N PRO A 410 -22.14 1.65 18.88
CA PRO A 410 -20.76 1.99 18.54
C PRO A 410 -19.79 0.82 18.79
N ILE A 411 -19.16 0.33 17.71
CA ILE A 411 -18.19 -0.78 17.78
C ILE A 411 -16.83 -0.22 18.19
N ARG A 412 -16.19 -0.82 19.21
CA ARG A 412 -14.83 -0.47 19.61
C ARG A 412 -13.80 -1.37 18.91
N VAL A 413 -12.85 -0.76 18.22
CA VAL A 413 -11.72 -1.44 17.56
C VAL A 413 -10.46 -1.13 18.38
N ARG A 414 -9.92 -2.13 19.07
CA ARG A 414 -8.79 -2.01 20.00
C ARG A 414 -7.48 -2.41 19.33
N GLY A 415 -6.38 -1.74 19.67
CA GLY A 415 -5.03 -2.11 19.27
C GLY A 415 -3.98 -1.27 19.98
N GLU A 416 -2.85 -1.87 20.35
CA GLU A 416 -1.72 -1.12 20.90
C GLU A 416 -1.27 -0.06 19.89
N GLN A 417 -0.97 1.16 20.31
CA GLN A 417 -0.56 2.27 19.43
C GLN A 417 -1.58 2.62 18.31
N MET A 418 -2.88 2.36 18.51
CA MET A 418 -3.96 2.77 17.60
C MET A 418 -3.85 4.24 17.19
N GLY A 419 -3.48 5.15 18.10
CA GLY A 419 -3.27 6.57 17.78
C GLY A 419 -2.21 6.80 16.70
N THR A 420 -1.21 5.94 16.56
CA THR A 420 -0.21 5.98 15.48
C THR A 420 -0.76 5.38 14.18
N ALA A 421 -1.50 4.28 14.25
CA ALA A 421 -2.19 3.71 13.09
C ALA A 421 -3.20 4.71 12.47
N LEU A 422 -3.98 5.40 13.31
CA LEU A 422 -4.93 6.44 12.89
C LEU A 422 -4.22 7.64 12.24
N ARG A 423 -3.04 8.04 12.73
CA ARG A 423 -2.21 9.07 12.06
C ARG A 423 -1.77 8.64 10.67
N ALA A 424 -1.42 7.36 10.47
CA ALA A 424 -1.07 6.81 9.15
C ALA A 424 -2.30 6.61 8.21
N LEU A 425 -3.48 6.46 8.81
CA LEU A 425 -4.80 6.36 8.17
C LEU A 425 -5.53 7.71 8.04
N ARG A 426 -4.86 8.85 8.28
CA ARG A 426 -5.47 10.18 8.15
C ARG A 426 -6.27 10.36 6.83
N PRO A 427 -5.76 9.96 5.65
CA PRO A 427 -6.52 10.08 4.40
C PRO A 427 -7.82 9.25 4.42
N GLU A 428 -7.80 8.06 5.01
CA GLU A 428 -8.98 7.22 5.21
C GLU A 428 -9.97 7.82 6.21
N THR A 429 -9.52 8.29 7.39
CA THR A 429 -10.44 8.89 8.37
C THR A 429 -11.09 10.16 7.82
N GLU A 430 -10.34 11.01 7.13
CA GLU A 430 -10.87 12.21 6.47
C GLU A 430 -11.83 11.88 5.30
N VAL A 431 -11.71 10.71 4.66
CA VAL A 431 -12.71 10.22 3.69
C VAL A 431 -13.97 9.71 4.39
N LEU A 432 -13.82 8.92 5.46
CA LEU A 432 -14.93 8.38 6.26
C LEU A 432 -15.76 9.51 6.88
N GLU A 433 -15.11 10.55 7.39
CA GLU A 433 -15.75 11.75 7.93
C GLU A 433 -16.49 12.55 6.84
N ARG A 434 -15.95 12.65 5.61
CA ARG A 434 -16.68 13.23 4.45
C ARG A 434 -17.90 12.40 4.03
N PHE A 435 -17.81 11.07 4.13
CA PHE A 435 -18.97 10.19 3.95
C PHE A 435 -20.02 10.37 5.05
N GLY A 436 -19.67 10.92 6.23
CA GLY A 436 -20.57 11.11 7.37
C GLY A 436 -20.43 10.06 8.47
N VAL A 437 -19.40 9.21 8.43
CA VAL A 437 -19.07 8.27 9.51
C VAL A 437 -18.47 9.04 10.68
N ARG A 438 -18.98 8.84 11.90
CA ARG A 438 -18.36 9.37 13.12
C ARG A 438 -17.41 8.34 13.72
N LEU A 439 -16.19 8.81 14.01
CA LEU A 439 -15.13 8.08 14.69
C LEU A 439 -14.75 8.86 15.96
N ASP A 440 -14.80 8.21 17.13
CA ASP A 440 -14.13 8.74 18.32
C ASP A 440 -12.75 8.10 18.41
N GLN A 441 -11.70 8.89 18.15
CA GLN A 441 -10.31 8.43 17.98
C GLN A 441 -9.52 8.52 19.29
N GLY A 442 -8.81 7.45 19.68
CA GLY A 442 -7.95 7.40 20.86
C GLY A 442 -6.60 6.69 20.61
N ASP A 443 -5.74 6.67 21.63
CA ASP A 443 -4.38 6.11 21.50
C ASP A 443 -4.34 4.57 21.48
N THR A 444 -5.35 3.90 22.06
CA THR A 444 -5.46 2.43 22.19
C THR A 444 -6.68 1.83 21.49
N ASP A 445 -7.62 2.64 21.03
CA ASP A 445 -8.83 2.22 20.34
C ASP A 445 -9.44 3.33 19.49
N VAL A 446 -10.28 2.92 18.55
CA VAL A 446 -11.22 3.81 17.84
C VAL A 446 -12.63 3.27 18.00
N VAL A 447 -13.57 4.15 18.34
CA VAL A 447 -14.99 3.80 18.47
C VAL A 447 -15.73 4.29 17.23
N VAL A 448 -16.31 3.34 16.50
CA VAL A 448 -16.96 3.53 15.20
C VAL A 448 -18.47 3.57 15.41
N HIS A 449 -19.11 4.70 15.13
CA HIS A 449 -20.55 4.85 15.30
C HIS A 449 -21.32 4.39 14.05
N PRO A 450 -22.45 3.66 14.20
CA PRO A 450 -23.34 3.32 13.08
C PRO A 450 -23.82 4.58 12.34
N ALA A 451 -23.69 4.58 11.02
CA ALA A 451 -24.01 5.73 10.19
C ALA A 451 -25.53 5.90 10.00
N ARG A 452 -26.02 7.14 10.13
CA ARG A 452 -27.46 7.48 10.02
C ARG A 452 -27.85 8.11 8.68
N GLU A 453 -27.02 9.01 8.16
CA GLU A 453 -27.03 9.46 6.77
C GLU A 453 -25.58 9.34 6.28
N LEU A 454 -25.37 8.72 5.13
CA LEU A 454 -24.09 8.74 4.42
C LEU A 454 -24.21 9.66 3.21
N ARG A 455 -23.12 10.29 2.78
CA ARG A 455 -23.10 11.30 1.70
C ARG A 455 -22.08 10.95 0.63
N GLY A 456 -22.47 11.02 -0.63
CA GLY A 456 -21.59 10.69 -1.74
C GLY A 456 -20.40 11.66 -1.83
N THR A 457 -19.20 11.14 -2.02
CA THR A 457 -17.98 11.93 -2.13
C THR A 457 -16.99 11.25 -3.08
N ASP A 458 -16.20 12.05 -3.81
CA ASP A 458 -15.15 11.52 -4.68
C ASP A 458 -13.87 11.22 -3.87
N VAL A 459 -13.18 10.15 -4.27
CA VAL A 459 -11.97 9.63 -3.63
C VAL A 459 -10.92 9.36 -4.69
N THR A 460 -9.72 9.90 -4.52
CA THR A 460 -8.54 9.46 -5.28
C THR A 460 -7.65 8.61 -4.39
N ILE A 461 -7.43 7.37 -4.80
CA ILE A 461 -6.47 6.45 -4.22
C ILE A 461 -5.07 6.83 -4.72
N ALA A 462 -4.08 6.90 -3.82
CA ALA A 462 -2.72 7.27 -4.19
C ALA A 462 -1.69 6.78 -3.16
N SER A 463 -0.45 6.55 -3.58
CA SER A 463 0.64 6.14 -2.68
C SER A 463 0.88 7.14 -1.53
N HIS A 464 0.67 8.43 -1.77
CA HIS A 464 0.74 9.51 -0.77
C HIS A 464 -0.64 9.88 -0.16
N GLY A 465 -1.69 9.12 -0.47
CA GLY A 465 -3.06 9.36 -0.01
C GLY A 465 -3.72 8.10 0.55
N VAL A 466 -4.96 7.85 0.14
CA VAL A 466 -5.74 6.66 0.51
C VAL A 466 -5.09 5.40 -0.09
N PHE A 467 -4.95 4.35 0.70
CA PHE A 467 -4.45 3.04 0.25
C PHE A 467 -5.40 2.38 -0.75
N SER A 468 -4.85 1.74 -1.78
CA SER A 468 -5.58 0.86 -2.71
C SER A 468 -6.27 -0.31 -2.00
N ASP A 469 -5.69 -0.80 -0.90
CA ASP A 469 -6.31 -1.81 -0.05
C ASP A 469 -7.60 -1.33 0.64
N SER A 470 -7.79 -0.02 0.82
CA SER A 470 -8.98 0.61 1.43
C SER A 470 -10.14 0.77 0.44
N GLN A 471 -9.88 0.81 -0.88
CA GLN A 471 -10.89 1.22 -1.86
C GLN A 471 -12.17 0.36 -1.93
N PRO A 472 -12.14 -0.98 -1.74
CA PRO A 472 -13.37 -1.79 -1.77
C PRO A 472 -14.35 -1.41 -0.64
N PHE A 473 -13.84 -1.12 0.55
CA PHE A 473 -14.65 -0.76 1.72
C PHE A 473 -15.30 0.62 1.55
N LEU A 474 -14.58 1.55 0.93
CA LEU A 474 -15.10 2.86 0.55
C LEU A 474 -16.16 2.75 -0.55
N ALA A 475 -16.01 1.82 -1.50
CA ALA A 475 -17.04 1.53 -2.49
C ALA A 475 -18.31 0.97 -1.84
N LEU A 476 -18.18 0.05 -0.87
CA LEU A 476 -19.32 -0.50 -0.13
C LEU A 476 -20.07 0.58 0.68
N LEU A 477 -19.35 1.47 1.36
CA LEU A 477 -19.92 2.65 2.02
C LEU A 477 -20.67 3.56 1.02
N ALA A 478 -20.08 3.82 -0.15
CA ALA A 478 -20.72 4.63 -1.19
C ALA A 478 -22.05 4.05 -1.69
N THR A 479 -22.24 2.72 -1.73
CA THR A 479 -23.54 2.13 -2.14
C THR A 479 -24.70 2.50 -1.21
N HIS A 480 -24.40 2.84 0.04
CA HIS A 480 -25.35 3.27 1.07
C HIS A 480 -25.49 4.80 1.14
N ALA A 481 -24.64 5.56 0.43
CA ALA A 481 -24.58 7.01 0.52
C ALA A 481 -25.67 7.72 -0.29
N ARG A 482 -26.02 8.94 0.10
CA ARG A 482 -26.90 9.83 -0.66
C ARG A 482 -26.10 10.56 -1.73
N GLY A 483 -26.40 10.29 -2.99
CA GLY A 483 -25.68 10.82 -4.16
C GLY A 483 -24.73 9.80 -4.79
N ALA A 484 -24.09 10.18 -5.88
CA ALA A 484 -23.06 9.36 -6.52
C ALA A 484 -21.69 9.51 -5.81
N SER A 485 -20.76 8.62 -6.09
CA SER A 485 -19.35 8.73 -5.65
C SER A 485 -18.44 8.15 -6.73
N THR A 486 -17.32 8.82 -7.00
CA THR A 486 -16.29 8.36 -7.93
C THR A 486 -15.03 7.98 -7.15
N ILE A 487 -14.60 6.73 -7.29
CA ILE A 487 -13.34 6.24 -6.74
C ILE A 487 -12.36 6.07 -7.90
N ARG A 488 -11.29 6.89 -7.92
CA ARG A 488 -10.22 6.85 -8.92
C ARG A 488 -9.00 6.14 -8.34
N GLU A 489 -8.58 5.06 -8.98
CA GLU A 489 -7.35 4.33 -8.66
C GLU A 489 -6.16 4.93 -9.44
N THR A 490 -4.99 4.96 -8.80
CA THR A 490 -3.72 5.44 -9.41
C THR A 490 -2.51 4.58 -9.04
N VAL A 491 -2.70 3.55 -8.22
CA VAL A 491 -1.68 2.60 -7.78
C VAL A 491 -1.83 1.28 -8.53
N TRP A 492 -3.01 0.65 -8.50
CA TRP A 492 -3.28 -0.64 -9.15
C TRP A 492 -4.48 -0.54 -10.09
N ASN A 493 -4.30 0.03 -11.28
CA ASN A 493 -5.37 0.51 -12.17
C ASN A 493 -6.45 -0.54 -12.54
N SER A 494 -6.12 -1.84 -12.45
CA SER A 494 -7.05 -2.95 -12.69
C SER A 494 -7.78 -3.49 -11.46
N ARG A 495 -7.56 -2.94 -10.25
CA ARG A 495 -8.04 -3.49 -8.97
C ARG A 495 -9.52 -3.24 -8.65
N PHE A 496 -10.39 -3.71 -9.52
CA PHE A 496 -11.84 -3.52 -9.44
C PHE A 496 -12.65 -4.82 -9.50
N GLY A 497 -12.03 -5.98 -9.23
CA GLY A 497 -12.69 -7.30 -9.29
C GLY A 497 -13.92 -7.44 -8.38
N TYR A 498 -14.00 -6.67 -7.29
CA TYR A 498 -15.18 -6.64 -6.41
C TYR A 498 -16.45 -6.03 -7.05
N VAL A 499 -16.33 -5.30 -8.16
CA VAL A 499 -17.46 -4.62 -8.83
C VAL A 499 -18.49 -5.64 -9.33
N GLU A 500 -18.05 -6.79 -9.82
CA GLU A 500 -18.92 -7.87 -10.29
C GLU A 500 -19.76 -8.45 -9.15
N GLY A 501 -19.12 -8.82 -8.03
CA GLY A 501 -19.81 -9.34 -6.85
C GLY A 501 -20.82 -8.34 -6.26
N LEU A 502 -20.46 -7.06 -6.13
CA LEU A 502 -21.40 -6.02 -5.70
C LEU A 502 -22.60 -5.89 -6.65
N THR A 503 -22.36 -5.94 -7.96
CA THR A 503 -23.42 -5.86 -8.99
C THR A 503 -24.34 -7.07 -8.95
N ALA A 504 -23.79 -8.29 -8.77
CA ALA A 504 -24.57 -9.53 -8.61
C ALA A 504 -25.47 -9.52 -7.35
N MET A 505 -25.02 -8.86 -6.29
CA MET A 505 -25.81 -8.60 -5.07
C MET A 505 -26.79 -7.43 -5.21
N GLY A 506 -26.84 -6.80 -6.40
CA GLY A 506 -27.80 -5.77 -6.79
C GLY A 506 -27.34 -4.32 -6.58
N ALA A 507 -26.11 -4.09 -6.09
CA ALA A 507 -25.58 -2.74 -5.96
C ALA A 507 -25.30 -2.10 -7.33
N ALA A 508 -25.38 -0.77 -7.41
CA ALA A 508 -25.14 -0.06 -8.67
C ALA A 508 -23.71 0.51 -8.72
N VAL A 509 -22.80 -0.28 -9.28
CA VAL A 509 -21.37 0.02 -9.36
C VAL A 509 -20.91 -0.19 -10.79
N ARG A 510 -20.28 0.81 -11.41
CA ARG A 510 -19.77 0.74 -12.79
C ARG A 510 -18.31 1.13 -12.84
N ARG A 511 -17.46 0.24 -13.39
CA ARG A 511 -16.07 0.55 -13.73
C ARG A 511 -16.00 1.36 -15.02
N ASP A 512 -15.09 2.33 -15.07
CA ASP A 512 -14.74 3.11 -16.24
C ASP A 512 -13.22 3.35 -16.25
N GLY A 513 -12.47 2.57 -17.03
CA GLY A 513 -11.00 2.58 -17.04
C GLY A 513 -10.39 2.29 -15.66
N ALA A 514 -9.71 3.28 -15.08
CA ALA A 514 -9.10 3.24 -13.75
C ALA A 514 -9.99 3.87 -12.65
N SER A 515 -11.27 4.11 -12.93
CA SER A 515 -12.25 4.64 -11.98
C SER A 515 -13.44 3.70 -11.79
N VAL A 516 -14.15 3.86 -10.67
CA VAL A 516 -15.46 3.28 -10.43
C VAL A 516 -16.44 4.37 -10.00
N THR A 517 -17.57 4.45 -10.67
CA THR A 517 -18.73 5.24 -10.23
C THR A 517 -19.67 4.34 -9.43
N VAL A 518 -20.05 4.78 -8.24
CA VAL A 518 -21.09 4.15 -7.40
C VAL A 518 -22.31 5.06 -7.40
N GLU A 519 -23.48 4.53 -7.79
CA GLU A 519 -24.76 5.20 -7.58
C GLU A 519 -25.32 4.79 -6.22
N GLY A 520 -25.25 5.72 -5.25
CA GLY A 520 -25.66 5.50 -3.88
C GLY A 520 -27.18 5.36 -3.69
N LEU A 521 -27.57 5.04 -2.45
CA LEU A 521 -28.90 4.55 -2.05
C LEU A 521 -29.34 3.27 -2.79
N ARG A 522 -28.41 2.57 -3.42
CA ARG A 522 -28.62 1.26 -4.06
C ARG A 522 -27.62 0.23 -3.49
N PRO A 523 -27.72 -0.11 -2.18
CA PRO A 523 -26.85 -1.08 -1.53
C PRO A 523 -27.10 -2.52 -2.03
N PRO A 524 -26.18 -3.45 -1.73
CA PRO A 524 -26.44 -4.89 -1.78
C PRO A 524 -27.78 -5.23 -1.13
N ARG A 525 -28.62 -6.02 -1.80
CA ARG A 525 -29.99 -6.35 -1.34
C ARG A 525 -30.58 -7.64 -1.93
N LEU A 526 -29.82 -8.39 -2.72
CA LEU A 526 -30.28 -9.63 -3.36
C LEU A 526 -29.70 -10.85 -2.64
N PRO A 527 -30.45 -11.54 -1.76
CA PRO A 527 -30.04 -12.81 -1.18
C PRO A 527 -30.12 -13.96 -2.20
N GLY A 528 -29.67 -15.16 -1.83
CA GLY A 528 -29.72 -16.34 -2.70
C GLY A 528 -28.75 -16.26 -3.89
N ARG A 529 -27.64 -15.54 -3.71
CA ARG A 529 -26.55 -15.43 -4.68
C ARG A 529 -25.34 -16.23 -4.23
N SER A 530 -24.65 -16.84 -5.18
CA SER A 530 -23.23 -17.17 -5.06
C SER A 530 -22.42 -16.07 -5.73
N VAL A 531 -21.36 -15.61 -5.08
CA VAL A 531 -20.41 -14.62 -5.61
C VAL A 531 -18.97 -15.10 -5.43
N HIS A 532 -18.09 -14.71 -6.35
CA HIS A 532 -16.67 -15.05 -6.29
C HIS A 532 -15.84 -13.86 -5.78
N ALA A 533 -14.88 -14.13 -4.90
CA ALA A 533 -13.93 -13.15 -4.40
C ALA A 533 -12.54 -13.34 -5.06
N PRO A 534 -12.15 -12.48 -6.01
CA PRO A 534 -10.91 -12.67 -6.78
C PRO A 534 -9.62 -12.22 -6.08
N GLU A 535 -9.72 -11.54 -4.92
CA GLU A 535 -8.58 -11.18 -4.06
C GLU A 535 -9.00 -10.87 -2.62
N LEU A 536 -8.02 -10.79 -1.72
CA LEU A 536 -8.16 -10.59 -0.27
C LEU A 536 -9.15 -9.49 0.16
N ARG A 537 -9.05 -8.27 -0.36
CA ARG A 537 -9.89 -7.17 0.13
C ARG A 537 -11.30 -7.22 -0.46
N SER A 538 -11.43 -7.74 -1.67
CA SER A 538 -12.70 -8.14 -2.30
C SER A 538 -13.40 -9.22 -1.47
N ALA A 539 -12.70 -10.24 -0.97
CA ALA A 539 -13.27 -11.27 -0.10
C ALA A 539 -13.83 -10.69 1.21
N ALA A 540 -13.05 -9.86 1.91
CA ALA A 540 -13.49 -9.23 3.15
C ALA A 540 -14.64 -8.23 2.94
N MET A 541 -14.58 -7.44 1.86
CA MET A 541 -15.64 -6.50 1.53
C MET A 541 -16.95 -7.23 1.15
N LEU A 542 -16.89 -8.28 0.32
CA LEU A 542 -18.07 -9.08 -0.04
C LEU A 542 -18.68 -9.78 1.18
N LEU A 543 -17.85 -10.20 2.15
CA LEU A 543 -18.32 -10.73 3.43
C LEU A 543 -19.11 -9.68 4.24
N LEU A 544 -18.60 -8.45 4.36
CA LEU A 544 -19.34 -7.34 4.99
C LEU A 544 -20.62 -6.97 4.22
N ALA A 545 -20.55 -6.95 2.88
CA ALA A 545 -21.70 -6.70 2.02
C ALA A 545 -22.80 -7.76 2.24
N ALA A 546 -22.42 -9.04 2.34
CA ALA A 546 -23.34 -10.15 2.51
C ALA A 546 -23.99 -10.15 3.90
N LEU A 547 -23.26 -9.77 4.96
CA LEU A 547 -23.83 -9.56 6.29
C LEU A 547 -24.89 -8.44 6.31
N GLY A 548 -24.79 -7.45 5.42
CA GLY A 548 -25.80 -6.41 5.25
C GLY A 548 -27.10 -6.86 4.58
N VAL A 549 -27.11 -7.99 3.86
CA VAL A 549 -28.27 -8.50 3.11
C VAL A 549 -29.08 -9.50 3.93
N PRO A 550 -30.36 -9.26 4.23
CA PRO A 550 -31.21 -10.25 4.91
C PRO A 550 -31.39 -11.52 4.07
N GLY A 551 -30.91 -12.65 4.58
CA GLY A 551 -30.94 -13.95 3.90
C GLY A 551 -29.56 -14.60 3.82
N THR A 552 -29.42 -15.64 3.00
CA THR A 552 -28.14 -16.36 2.82
C THR A 552 -27.47 -15.96 1.51
N THR A 553 -26.16 -15.70 1.56
CA THR A 553 -25.28 -15.48 0.40
C THR A 553 -24.11 -16.45 0.48
N GLU A 554 -23.76 -17.08 -0.63
CA GLU A 554 -22.58 -17.93 -0.77
C GLU A 554 -21.41 -17.09 -1.33
N ILE A 555 -20.21 -17.24 -0.74
CA ILE A 555 -19.00 -16.56 -1.20
C ILE A 555 -17.91 -17.61 -1.42
N THR A 556 -17.35 -17.67 -2.63
CA THR A 556 -16.18 -18.50 -2.99
C THR A 556 -14.91 -17.64 -3.10
N GLY A 557 -13.71 -18.22 -3.13
CA GLY A 557 -12.44 -17.48 -3.08
C GLY A 557 -12.05 -16.99 -1.67
N THR A 558 -12.66 -17.54 -0.62
CA THR A 558 -12.48 -17.06 0.76
C THR A 558 -11.16 -17.50 1.41
N HIS A 559 -10.43 -18.45 0.82
CA HIS A 559 -9.05 -18.79 1.21
C HIS A 559 -8.13 -17.56 1.18
N HIS A 560 -8.45 -16.56 0.34
CA HIS A 560 -7.73 -15.29 0.30
C HIS A 560 -7.73 -14.53 1.65
N LEU A 561 -8.71 -14.74 2.54
CA LEU A 561 -8.82 -14.03 3.82
C LEU A 561 -7.62 -14.31 4.75
N ALA A 562 -7.13 -15.55 4.81
CA ALA A 562 -6.00 -15.97 5.66
C ALA A 562 -4.65 -15.33 5.27
N ARG A 563 -4.62 -14.55 4.19
CA ARG A 563 -3.48 -13.75 3.71
C ARG A 563 -3.56 -12.27 4.14
N GLY A 564 -4.47 -11.93 5.06
CA GLY A 564 -4.57 -10.56 5.59
C GLY A 564 -5.50 -10.33 6.77
N TYR A 565 -6.11 -11.38 7.33
CA TYR A 565 -6.82 -11.37 8.61
C TYR A 565 -6.58 -12.74 9.30
N PRO A 566 -6.22 -12.80 10.60
CA PRO A 566 -6.01 -14.09 11.28
C PRO A 566 -7.28 -14.93 11.38
N ASP A 567 -8.37 -14.35 11.89
CA ASP A 567 -9.71 -14.96 11.85
C ASP A 567 -10.82 -13.91 11.76
N LEU A 568 -11.02 -13.35 10.56
CA LEU A 568 -12.11 -12.41 10.30
C LEU A 568 -13.50 -13.05 10.54
N VAL A 569 -13.64 -14.37 10.35
CA VAL A 569 -14.91 -15.08 10.48
C VAL A 569 -15.28 -15.24 11.95
N GLY A 570 -14.34 -15.69 12.80
CA GLY A 570 -14.49 -15.76 14.25
C GLY A 570 -14.72 -14.39 14.89
N SER A 571 -13.95 -13.36 14.50
CA SER A 571 -14.14 -11.99 14.99
C SER A 571 -15.51 -11.41 14.62
N LEU A 572 -15.99 -11.64 13.39
CA LEU A 572 -17.37 -11.25 13.01
C LEU A 572 -18.41 -12.06 13.79
N GLY A 573 -18.19 -13.36 14.00
CA GLY A 573 -19.06 -14.22 14.81
C GLY A 573 -19.16 -13.77 16.27
N ALA A 574 -18.04 -13.33 16.87
CA ALA A 574 -18.00 -12.77 18.22
C ALA A 574 -18.79 -11.45 18.35
N LEU A 575 -18.86 -10.64 17.28
CA LEU A 575 -19.73 -9.47 17.20
C LEU A 575 -21.22 -9.81 16.91
N GLY A 576 -21.56 -11.09 16.73
CA GLY A 576 -22.94 -11.57 16.53
C GLY A 576 -23.29 -12.01 15.10
N ALA A 577 -22.37 -11.95 14.13
CA ALA A 577 -22.60 -12.46 12.78
C ALA A 577 -22.93 -13.97 12.77
N ARG A 578 -23.57 -14.44 11.69
CA ARG A 578 -23.73 -15.88 11.43
C ARG A 578 -23.08 -16.21 10.09
N ILE A 579 -21.95 -16.90 10.14
CA ILE A 579 -21.16 -17.32 8.99
C ILE A 579 -20.83 -18.80 9.19
N GLU A 580 -21.05 -19.61 8.17
CA GLU A 580 -20.75 -21.03 8.16
C GLU A 580 -19.71 -21.31 7.06
N ARG A 581 -18.70 -22.14 7.36
CA ARG A 581 -17.79 -22.68 6.34
C ARG A 581 -18.30 -24.04 5.89
N LEU A 582 -18.29 -24.28 4.58
CA LEU A 582 -18.66 -25.57 3.98
C LEU A 582 -17.48 -26.57 3.98
#